data_AF-A0A7J2L430-F1
#
_entry.id   AF-A0A7J2L430-F1
#
_cell.length_a   1.000
_cell.length_b   1.000
_cell.length_c   1.000
_cell.angle_alpha   90.00
_cell.angle_beta   90.00
_cell.angle_gamma   90.00
#
_symmetry.space_group_name_H-M   'P 1'
#
loop_
_entity.id
_entity.type
_entity.pdbx_description
1 polymer ?
#
loop_
_entity_poly.entity_id
_entity_poly.type
_entity_poly.pdbx_seq_one_letter_code
_entity_poly.pdbx_strand_id
1 'polypeptide(L)'
;MIKMIESALGKQRLLGIMDYIISNIDKWEKQYLAQSDWESKENANINKSFGAFVSYILSKSLKHPAVLEKYFPKDAVEMHFNGDIYIHKLPLSLFIPYCAGWSLQKLLRIGLRTPTIVSNPAKHFDTAISHLVNFFFLAANEWSGAQATSGFDVFLAPFVKHDGIGSREIRQALQRLVYEINYPSRIGFQSPFTNITIVMDLSEVYLKSEAIVGGKVVGSVGDYLDEAIMIDKELLKLYLGGDALGRPFTFPIVTLMLTPKFDWNGTRWGELTDLIFELLAKRGSLYILNGYASDIEGLYAMCCRLTIDTKKLNNLGFKFQPKPSEDIYDELRKTRGPRGVWAAPDATGSIGVITINLPRLAIM
;
A
#
# COMPACT_ATOMS: atom_id res chain seq x y z
N MET A 1 17.43 -19.37 -10.78
CA MET A 1 17.15 -18.42 -11.87
C MET A 1 17.99 -18.66 -13.12
N ILE A 2 19.33 -18.69 -13.06
CA ILE A 2 20.18 -18.85 -14.27
C ILE A 2 19.95 -20.19 -15.01
N LYS A 3 19.72 -21.30 -14.31
CA LYS A 3 19.43 -22.60 -14.96
C LYS A 3 18.06 -22.68 -15.67
N MET A 4 17.09 -21.83 -15.32
CA MET A 4 15.80 -21.75 -16.03
C MET A 4 15.88 -20.92 -17.31
N ILE A 5 16.92 -20.08 -17.44
CA ILE A 5 17.11 -19.18 -18.56
C ILE A 5 17.58 -19.93 -19.82
N GLU A 6 18.27 -21.06 -19.67
CA GLU A 6 18.81 -21.86 -20.77
C GLU A 6 17.79 -22.79 -21.44
N SER A 7 16.77 -23.27 -20.72
CA SER A 7 15.88 -24.33 -21.27
C SER A 7 14.81 -23.81 -22.24
N ALA A 8 14.53 -22.51 -22.25
CA ALA A 8 13.44 -21.91 -23.05
C ALA A 8 13.92 -21.14 -24.31
N LEU A 9 15.20 -20.79 -24.39
CA LEU A 9 15.78 -20.06 -25.53
C LEU A 9 16.96 -20.84 -26.10
N GLY A 10 17.01 -21.02 -27.42
CA GLY A 10 18.21 -21.58 -28.05
C GLY A 10 19.46 -20.74 -27.75
N LYS A 11 20.62 -21.39 -27.57
CA LYS A 11 21.91 -20.75 -27.22
C LYS A 11 22.24 -19.51 -28.06
N GLN A 12 21.93 -19.52 -29.35
CA GLN A 12 22.18 -18.41 -30.26
C GLN A 12 21.32 -17.16 -29.95
N ARG A 13 20.07 -17.36 -29.51
CA ARG A 13 19.16 -16.28 -29.08
C ARG A 13 19.57 -15.69 -27.72
N LEU A 14 20.18 -16.50 -26.85
CA LEU A 14 20.77 -16.06 -25.58
C LEU A 14 22.02 -15.20 -25.78
N LEU A 15 22.93 -15.61 -26.67
CA LEU A 15 24.11 -14.84 -27.03
C LEU A 15 23.71 -13.45 -27.56
N GLY A 16 22.71 -13.38 -28.43
CA GLY A 16 22.20 -12.10 -28.96
C GLY A 16 21.64 -11.14 -27.90
N ILE A 17 21.07 -11.62 -26.79
CA ILE A 17 20.57 -10.75 -25.70
C ILE A 17 21.73 -10.17 -24.89
N MET A 18 22.75 -10.99 -24.59
CA MET A 18 23.94 -10.51 -23.88
C MET A 18 24.69 -9.47 -24.71
N ASP A 19 24.87 -9.74 -26.01
CA ASP A 19 25.49 -8.79 -26.93
C ASP A 19 24.66 -7.49 -27.05
N TYR A 20 23.33 -7.59 -27.06
CA TYR A 20 22.44 -6.41 -27.02
C TYR A 20 22.65 -5.57 -25.77
N ILE A 21 22.68 -6.17 -24.58
CA ILE A 21 22.85 -5.44 -23.32
C ILE A 21 24.24 -4.78 -23.28
N ILE A 22 25.30 -5.54 -23.58
CA ILE A 22 26.68 -5.05 -23.56
C ILE A 22 26.87 -3.89 -24.54
N SER A 23 26.34 -4.01 -25.76
CA SER A 23 26.47 -2.97 -26.80
C SER A 23 25.70 -1.68 -26.50
N ASN A 24 24.70 -1.72 -25.61
CA ASN A 24 23.87 -0.56 -25.30
C ASN A 24 24.17 0.10 -23.95
N ILE A 25 25.02 -0.49 -23.09
CA ILE A 25 25.21 0.01 -21.73
C ILE A 25 25.73 1.45 -21.68
N ASP A 26 26.76 1.79 -22.46
CA ASP A 26 27.34 3.13 -22.54
C ASP A 26 26.32 4.16 -23.07
N LYS A 27 25.46 3.72 -23.99
CA LYS A 27 24.39 4.55 -24.54
C LYS A 27 23.34 4.84 -23.46
N TRP A 28 22.89 3.82 -22.74
CA TRP A 28 21.90 3.97 -21.67
C TRP A 28 22.42 4.84 -20.54
N GLU A 29 23.70 4.71 -20.17
CA GLU A 29 24.35 5.59 -19.20
C GLU A 29 24.28 7.06 -19.64
N LYS A 30 24.74 7.36 -20.86
CA LYS A 30 24.68 8.73 -21.42
C LYS A 30 23.24 9.26 -21.45
N GLN A 31 22.28 8.44 -21.88
CA GLN A 31 20.87 8.82 -21.94
C GLN A 31 20.28 9.13 -20.56
N TYR A 32 20.59 8.31 -19.54
CA TYR A 32 20.13 8.54 -18.18
C TYR A 32 20.76 9.79 -17.57
N LEU A 33 22.08 9.98 -17.75
CA LEU A 33 22.78 11.16 -17.26
C LEU A 33 22.26 12.44 -17.93
N ALA A 34 21.98 12.40 -19.23
CA ALA A 34 21.39 13.51 -19.97
C ALA A 34 19.88 13.67 -19.77
N GLN A 35 19.19 12.71 -19.13
CA GLN A 35 17.73 12.66 -18.98
C GLN A 35 17.01 12.79 -20.34
N SER A 36 17.59 12.17 -21.38
CA SER A 36 17.15 12.29 -22.78
C SER A 36 16.25 11.13 -23.23
N ASP A 37 16.12 10.06 -22.42
CA ASP A 37 15.19 8.95 -22.65
C ASP A 37 13.93 9.16 -21.80
N TRP A 38 12.75 9.00 -22.40
CA TRP A 38 11.48 9.20 -21.70
C TRP A 38 11.29 8.19 -20.55
N GLU A 39 11.87 6.99 -20.62
CA GLU A 39 11.78 5.99 -19.55
C GLU A 39 12.47 6.47 -18.26
N SER A 40 13.46 7.37 -18.37
CA SER A 40 14.08 8.00 -17.20
C SER A 40 13.11 8.94 -16.45
N LYS A 41 11.99 9.29 -17.10
CA LYS A 41 10.93 10.18 -16.59
C LYS A 41 9.56 9.50 -16.52
N GLU A 42 9.49 8.17 -16.70
CA GLU A 42 8.21 7.41 -16.68
C GLU A 42 7.49 7.58 -15.33
N ASN A 43 8.25 7.65 -14.23
CA ASN A 43 7.71 7.68 -12.87
C ASN A 43 8.02 9.02 -12.20
N ALA A 44 6.97 9.81 -11.93
CA ALA A 44 7.07 11.12 -11.29
C ALA A 44 7.65 11.08 -9.86
N ASN A 45 7.63 9.91 -9.20
CA ASN A 45 8.17 9.74 -7.85
C ASN A 45 9.68 9.39 -7.84
N ILE A 46 10.31 9.27 -9.01
CA ILE A 46 11.74 8.92 -9.12
C ILE A 46 12.56 10.19 -9.34
N ASN A 47 13.52 10.42 -8.44
CA ASN A 47 14.54 11.45 -8.61
C ASN A 47 15.81 10.86 -9.24
N LYS A 48 16.51 11.68 -10.02
CA LYS A 48 17.82 11.31 -10.57
C LYS A 48 18.78 10.99 -9.41
N SER A 49 19.19 9.74 -9.35
CA SER A 49 20.07 9.19 -8.32
C SER A 49 20.80 7.97 -8.85
N PHE A 50 21.73 7.43 -8.07
CA PHE A 50 22.36 6.15 -8.41
C PHE A 50 21.37 4.97 -8.34
N GLY A 51 20.48 4.94 -7.34
CA GLY A 51 19.46 3.89 -7.24
C GLY A 51 18.48 3.89 -8.41
N ALA A 52 18.11 5.08 -8.90
CA ALA A 52 17.32 5.24 -10.12
C ALA A 52 18.08 4.84 -11.38
N PHE A 53 19.39 5.11 -11.46
CA PHE A 53 20.24 4.67 -12.56
C PHE A 53 20.28 3.13 -12.66
N VAL A 54 20.57 2.45 -11.56
CA VAL A 54 20.59 0.97 -11.51
C VAL A 54 19.23 0.41 -11.94
N SER A 55 18.14 1.01 -11.44
CA SER A 55 16.77 0.61 -11.79
C SER A 55 16.46 0.83 -13.27
N TYR A 56 16.94 1.92 -13.85
CA TYR A 56 16.80 2.25 -15.26
C TYR A 56 17.53 1.24 -16.17
N ILE A 57 18.79 0.93 -15.88
CA ILE A 57 19.57 -0.07 -16.64
C ILE A 57 18.93 -1.46 -16.54
N LEU A 58 18.49 -1.84 -15.34
CA LEU A 58 17.78 -3.10 -15.12
C LEU A 58 16.46 -3.15 -15.91
N SER A 59 15.70 -2.05 -15.92
CA SER A 59 14.47 -1.91 -16.70
C SER A 59 14.72 -2.13 -18.19
N LYS A 60 15.71 -1.44 -18.78
CA LYS A 60 16.06 -1.58 -20.20
C LYS A 60 16.43 -3.02 -20.57
N SER A 61 17.16 -3.69 -19.69
CA SER A 61 17.60 -5.07 -19.89
C SER A 61 16.44 -6.07 -19.77
N LEU A 62 15.60 -5.93 -18.75
CA LEU A 62 14.55 -6.91 -18.44
C LEU A 62 13.26 -6.71 -19.24
N LYS A 63 12.99 -5.50 -19.73
CA LYS A 63 11.87 -5.23 -20.64
C LYS A 63 12.14 -5.71 -22.07
N HIS A 64 13.30 -6.27 -22.39
CA HIS A 64 13.54 -6.80 -23.73
C HIS A 64 12.54 -7.93 -24.08
N PRO A 65 11.91 -7.95 -25.29
CA PRO A 65 10.86 -8.91 -25.63
C PRO A 65 11.26 -10.38 -25.40
N ALA A 66 12.47 -10.75 -25.81
CA ALA A 66 12.97 -12.12 -25.60
C ALA A 66 13.18 -12.51 -24.13
N VAL A 67 13.32 -11.52 -23.22
CA VAL A 67 13.35 -11.78 -21.76
C VAL A 67 11.92 -11.93 -21.26
N LEU A 68 11.00 -11.06 -21.67
CA LEU A 68 9.59 -11.13 -21.29
C LEU A 68 8.92 -12.43 -21.75
N GLU A 69 9.26 -12.95 -22.94
CA GLU A 69 8.78 -14.25 -23.47
C GLU A 69 9.14 -15.45 -22.58
N LYS A 70 10.05 -15.30 -21.61
CA LYS A 70 10.32 -16.35 -20.61
C LYS A 70 9.27 -16.43 -19.52
N TYR A 71 8.57 -15.32 -19.29
CA TYR A 71 7.60 -15.16 -18.20
C TYR A 71 6.17 -15.10 -18.73
N PHE A 72 5.98 -14.57 -19.94
CA PHE A 72 4.68 -14.40 -20.57
C PHE A 72 4.58 -15.14 -21.90
N PRO A 73 3.37 -15.56 -22.28
CA PRO A 73 3.08 -16.02 -23.64
C PRO A 73 3.55 -15.02 -24.70
N LYS A 74 4.05 -15.53 -25.83
CA LYS A 74 4.64 -14.70 -26.89
C LYS A 74 3.65 -13.68 -27.46
N ASP A 75 2.41 -14.11 -27.68
CA ASP A 75 1.30 -13.26 -28.11
C ASP A 75 1.03 -12.12 -27.11
N ALA A 76 1.04 -12.39 -25.80
CA ALA A 76 0.89 -11.35 -24.78
C ALA A 76 2.04 -10.32 -24.81
N VAL A 77 3.28 -10.78 -25.04
CA VAL A 77 4.44 -9.89 -25.20
C VAL A 77 4.28 -9.02 -26.44
N GLU A 78 3.91 -9.61 -27.58
CA GLU A 78 3.66 -8.89 -28.83
C GLU A 78 2.53 -7.85 -28.66
N MET A 79 1.41 -8.23 -28.06
CA MET A 79 0.30 -7.34 -27.75
C MET A 79 0.73 -6.16 -26.86
N HIS A 80 1.66 -6.39 -25.93
CA HIS A 80 2.21 -5.31 -25.10
C HIS A 80 3.00 -4.29 -25.92
N PHE A 81 3.90 -4.75 -26.80
CA PHE A 81 4.71 -3.87 -27.65
C PHE A 81 3.93 -3.19 -28.77
N ASN A 82 2.87 -3.84 -29.25
CA ASN A 82 1.95 -3.28 -30.24
C ASN A 82 0.96 -2.29 -29.62
N GLY A 83 0.91 -2.19 -28.28
CA GLY A 83 -0.01 -1.32 -27.56
C GLY A 83 -1.45 -1.81 -27.53
N ASP A 84 -1.71 -3.09 -27.81
CA ASP A 84 -3.02 -3.74 -27.64
C ASP A 84 -3.38 -3.86 -26.15
N ILE A 85 -2.36 -4.18 -25.33
CA ILE A 85 -2.44 -4.25 -23.88
C ILE A 85 -1.28 -3.51 -23.23
N TYR A 86 -1.40 -3.20 -21.94
CA TYR A 86 -0.33 -2.66 -21.13
C TYR A 86 -0.13 -3.50 -19.88
N ILE A 87 1.00 -4.21 -19.80
CA ILE A 87 1.42 -4.96 -18.61
C ILE A 87 2.07 -3.97 -17.65
N HIS A 88 1.40 -3.70 -16.52
CA HIS A 88 1.87 -2.67 -15.59
C HIS A 88 3.10 -3.13 -14.81
N LYS A 89 3.88 -2.13 -14.35
CA LYS A 89 5.01 -2.28 -13.43
C LYS A 89 6.11 -3.23 -13.91
N LEU A 90 6.26 -3.44 -15.23
CA LEU A 90 7.45 -4.10 -15.75
C LEU A 90 8.71 -3.29 -15.42
N PRO A 91 9.84 -3.95 -15.09
CA PRO A 91 9.99 -5.40 -14.96
C PRO A 91 9.66 -5.94 -13.55
N LEU A 92 9.32 -5.10 -12.58
CA LEU A 92 9.09 -5.53 -11.20
C LEU A 92 7.96 -6.56 -11.08
N SER A 93 6.89 -6.41 -11.86
CA SER A 93 5.76 -7.34 -11.90
C SER A 93 6.10 -8.75 -12.38
N LEU A 94 7.33 -8.98 -12.89
CA LEU A 94 7.84 -10.33 -13.17
C LEU A 94 8.18 -11.10 -11.89
N PHE A 95 8.45 -10.41 -10.78
CA PHE A 95 9.04 -11.01 -9.57
C PHE A 95 8.22 -10.73 -8.31
N ILE A 96 7.60 -9.56 -8.21
CA ILE A 96 6.88 -9.13 -7.01
C ILE A 96 5.45 -8.71 -7.35
N PRO A 97 4.49 -8.92 -6.43
CA PRO A 97 3.09 -8.59 -6.65
C PRO A 97 2.84 -7.07 -6.70
N TYR A 98 1.61 -6.65 -7.01
CA TYR A 98 1.28 -5.24 -7.20
C TYR A 98 1.07 -4.48 -5.90
N CYS A 99 -0.07 -4.61 -5.25
CA CYS A 99 -0.39 -3.83 -4.05
C CYS A 99 -1.17 -4.66 -3.03
N ALA A 100 -1.13 -4.24 -1.77
CA ALA A 100 -1.86 -4.90 -0.69
C ALA A 100 -2.32 -3.92 0.40
N GLY A 101 -3.49 -4.20 0.96
CA GLY A 101 -3.95 -3.64 2.23
C GLY A 101 -3.60 -4.58 3.37
N TRP A 102 -3.06 -4.07 4.47
CA TRP A 102 -2.50 -4.83 5.57
C TRP A 102 -3.26 -4.59 6.88
N SER A 103 -3.35 -5.63 7.71
CA SER A 103 -3.99 -5.53 9.02
C SER A 103 -3.06 -4.84 10.02
N LEU A 104 -3.37 -3.60 10.37
CA LEU A 104 -2.68 -2.87 11.44
C LEU A 104 -2.85 -3.59 12.79
N GLN A 105 -4.05 -4.12 13.05
CA GLN A 105 -4.33 -4.87 14.26
C GLN A 105 -3.40 -6.09 14.43
N LYS A 106 -3.08 -6.80 13.34
CA LYS A 106 -2.11 -7.90 13.38
C LYS A 106 -0.71 -7.42 13.76
N LEU A 107 -0.25 -6.31 13.17
CA LEU A 107 1.04 -5.70 13.50
C LEU A 107 1.11 -5.32 14.99
N LEU A 108 0.03 -4.74 15.54
CA LEU A 108 -0.07 -4.38 16.95
C LEU A 108 -0.12 -5.60 17.89
N ARG A 109 -0.63 -6.75 17.41
CA ARG A 109 -0.72 -7.99 18.19
C ARG A 109 0.61 -8.72 18.30
N ILE A 110 1.36 -8.83 17.20
CA ILE A 110 2.53 -9.70 17.12
C ILE A 110 3.87 -8.95 17.07
N GLY A 111 3.83 -7.63 16.94
CA GLY A 111 5.01 -6.80 16.71
C GLY A 111 5.51 -6.92 15.27
N LEU A 112 6.71 -6.37 15.02
CA LEU A 112 7.34 -6.40 13.71
C LEU A 112 8.42 -7.49 13.67
N ARG A 113 8.26 -8.47 12.78
CA ARG A 113 9.17 -9.61 12.65
C ARG A 113 9.85 -9.58 11.28
N THR A 114 11.18 -9.57 11.28
CA THR A 114 12.02 -9.66 10.08
C THR A 114 13.06 -10.77 10.28
N PRO A 115 13.73 -11.23 9.21
CA PRO A 115 14.81 -12.22 9.35
C PRO A 115 15.97 -11.77 10.25
N THR A 116 16.23 -10.47 10.35
CA THR A 116 17.39 -9.91 11.06
C THR A 116 17.04 -9.44 12.47
N ILE A 117 15.81 -8.97 12.70
CA ILE A 117 15.35 -8.46 13.99
C ILE A 117 13.86 -8.75 14.20
N VAL A 118 13.51 -9.07 15.45
CA VAL A 118 12.13 -9.24 15.91
C VAL A 118 11.85 -8.25 17.03
N SER A 119 10.86 -7.38 16.80
CA SER A 119 10.35 -6.44 17.81
C SER A 119 9.14 -7.05 18.51
N ASN A 120 9.09 -6.93 19.83
CA ASN A 120 7.87 -7.22 20.60
C ASN A 120 6.73 -6.29 20.19
N PRO A 121 5.46 -6.64 20.45
CA PRO A 121 4.34 -5.72 20.28
C PRO A 121 4.58 -4.36 20.94
N ALA A 122 4.19 -3.27 20.27
CA ALA A 122 4.35 -1.91 20.78
C ALA A 122 3.53 -1.73 22.06
N LYS A 123 4.09 -1.02 23.05
CA LYS A 123 3.40 -0.64 24.29
C LYS A 123 3.05 0.84 24.39
N HIS A 124 3.67 1.67 23.55
CA HIS A 124 3.51 3.12 23.54
C HIS A 124 3.17 3.60 22.13
N PHE A 125 2.46 4.72 22.04
CA PHE A 125 1.96 5.31 20.80
C PHE A 125 3.09 5.57 19.81
N ASP A 126 4.19 6.14 20.29
CA ASP A 126 5.37 6.41 19.46
C ASP A 126 5.94 5.13 18.85
N THR A 127 6.03 4.06 19.62
CA THR A 127 6.56 2.77 19.17
C THR A 127 5.60 2.11 18.17
N ALA A 128 4.29 2.24 18.37
CA ALA A 128 3.27 1.76 17.43
C ALA A 128 3.39 2.46 16.07
N ILE A 129 3.58 3.79 16.08
CA ILE A 129 3.87 4.57 14.86
C ILE A 129 5.16 4.09 14.19
N SER A 130 6.24 3.89 14.96
CA SER A 130 7.52 3.41 14.40
C SER A 130 7.41 2.01 13.79
N HIS A 131 6.63 1.11 14.39
CA HIS A 131 6.37 -0.19 13.78
C HIS A 131 5.65 -0.07 12.43
N LEU A 132 4.65 0.82 12.33
CA LEU A 132 3.93 1.04 11.09
C LEU A 132 4.83 1.66 10.00
N VAL A 133 5.65 2.65 10.35
CA VAL A 133 6.63 3.22 9.41
C VAL A 133 7.58 2.16 8.87
N ASN A 134 8.22 1.41 9.78
CA ASN A 134 9.15 0.34 9.40
C ASN A 134 8.45 -0.74 8.58
N PHE A 135 7.22 -1.11 8.94
CA PHE A 135 6.42 -2.04 8.16
C PHE A 135 6.21 -1.55 6.73
N PHE A 136 5.83 -0.29 6.54
CA PHE A 136 5.65 0.28 5.20
C PHE A 136 6.94 0.29 4.37
N PHE A 137 8.09 0.63 4.98
CA PHE A 137 9.37 0.57 4.27
C PHE A 137 9.73 -0.85 3.83
N LEU A 138 9.54 -1.83 4.71
CA LEU A 138 9.82 -3.23 4.40
C LEU A 138 8.88 -3.74 3.31
N ALA A 139 7.56 -3.53 3.46
CA ALA A 139 6.57 -3.96 2.49
C ALA A 139 6.76 -3.29 1.12
N ALA A 140 7.13 -2.01 1.06
CA ALA A 140 7.32 -1.29 -0.20
C ALA A 140 8.52 -1.80 -1.04
N ASN A 141 9.46 -2.53 -0.44
CA ASN A 141 10.56 -3.18 -1.17
C ASN A 141 10.16 -4.54 -1.75
N GLU A 142 9.12 -5.19 -1.21
CA GLU A 142 8.63 -6.50 -1.64
C GLU A 142 7.39 -6.43 -2.55
N TRP A 143 6.91 -5.22 -2.85
CA TRP A 143 5.72 -4.98 -3.66
C TRP A 143 5.94 -3.85 -4.67
N SER A 144 5.32 -3.96 -5.85
CA SER A 144 5.55 -3.02 -6.95
C SER A 144 4.71 -1.73 -6.86
N GLY A 145 3.65 -1.74 -6.07
CA GLY A 145 2.64 -0.68 -5.89
C GLY A 145 2.39 -0.33 -4.42
N ALA A 146 1.19 0.19 -4.11
CA ALA A 146 0.92 0.81 -2.82
C ALA A 146 0.69 -0.18 -1.67
N GLN A 147 1.08 0.25 -0.47
CA GLN A 147 0.90 -0.48 0.78
C GLN A 147 -0.08 0.31 1.65
N ALA A 148 -1.21 -0.29 1.99
CA ALA A 148 -2.28 0.38 2.70
C ALA A 148 -2.54 -0.22 4.08
N THR A 149 -3.03 0.59 5.02
CA THR A 149 -3.65 0.11 6.26
C THR A 149 -4.93 0.88 6.52
N SER A 150 -5.93 0.24 7.14
CA SER A 150 -7.20 0.88 7.49
C SER A 150 -7.44 0.89 9.00
N GLY A 151 -8.27 1.83 9.47
CA GLY A 151 -8.51 2.04 10.91
C GLY A 151 -7.30 2.61 11.62
N PHE A 152 -6.54 3.48 10.94
CA PHE A 152 -5.30 4.05 11.47
C PHE A 152 -5.54 4.76 12.81
N ASP A 153 -6.56 5.60 12.85
CA ASP A 153 -7.04 6.36 14.00
C ASP A 153 -7.55 5.45 15.12
N VAL A 154 -8.54 4.59 14.84
CA VAL A 154 -9.22 3.77 15.86
C VAL A 154 -8.32 2.68 16.45
N PHE A 155 -7.38 2.11 15.70
CA PHE A 155 -6.46 1.11 16.23
C PHE A 155 -5.30 1.72 17.03
N LEU A 156 -4.96 3.00 16.80
CA LEU A 156 -3.92 3.70 17.55
C LEU A 156 -4.47 4.47 18.76
N ALA A 157 -5.75 4.82 18.77
CA ALA A 157 -6.44 5.51 19.86
C ALA A 157 -6.22 4.89 21.27
N PRO A 158 -6.22 3.54 21.46
CA PRO A 158 -5.97 2.94 22.76
C PRO A 158 -4.59 3.28 23.35
N PHE A 159 -3.58 3.52 22.50
CA PHE A 159 -2.24 3.91 22.95
C PHE A 159 -2.22 5.34 23.49
N VAL A 160 -3.01 6.24 22.89
CA VAL A 160 -3.13 7.62 23.38
C VAL A 160 -3.69 7.64 24.80
N LYS A 161 -4.74 6.84 25.04
CA LYS A 161 -5.31 6.68 26.39
C LYS A 161 -4.31 6.06 27.36
N HIS A 162 -3.70 4.95 26.94
CA HIS A 162 -2.76 4.18 27.76
C HIS A 162 -1.56 5.03 28.21
N ASP A 163 -1.01 5.84 27.30
CA ASP A 163 0.15 6.68 27.60
C ASP A 163 -0.25 8.00 28.28
N GLY A 164 -1.53 8.38 28.27
CA GLY A 164 -2.02 9.64 28.82
C GLY A 164 -1.47 10.87 28.10
N ILE A 165 -1.25 10.76 26.78
CA ILE A 165 -0.60 11.80 25.98
C ILE A 165 -1.58 12.80 25.36
N GLY A 166 -1.12 14.03 25.14
CA GLY A 166 -1.91 15.10 24.55
C GLY A 166 -1.58 15.37 23.09
N SER A 167 -2.17 16.44 22.55
CA SER A 167 -2.02 16.84 21.14
C SER A 167 -0.55 17.05 20.72
N ARG A 168 0.32 17.51 21.62
CA ARG A 168 1.73 17.79 21.31
C ARG A 168 2.49 16.51 20.98
N GLU A 169 2.37 15.50 21.82
CA GLU A 169 3.03 14.21 21.67
C GLU A 169 2.47 13.44 20.47
N ILE A 170 1.14 13.48 20.30
CA ILE A 170 0.47 12.90 19.13
C ILE A 170 1.02 13.55 17.85
N ARG A 171 1.01 14.89 17.77
CA ARG A 171 1.55 15.62 16.61
C ARG A 171 3.00 15.27 16.34
N GLN A 172 3.84 15.15 17.36
CA GLN A 172 5.26 14.83 17.19
C GLN A 172 5.46 13.45 16.56
N ALA A 173 4.72 12.44 17.02
CA ALA A 173 4.81 11.09 16.45
C ALA A 173 4.22 11.02 15.04
N LEU A 174 3.11 11.69 14.78
CA LEU A 174 2.52 11.78 13.43
C LEU A 174 3.42 12.57 12.45
N GLN A 175 4.09 13.62 12.92
CA GLN A 175 5.09 14.34 12.12
C GLN A 175 6.21 13.39 11.70
N ARG A 176 6.72 12.55 12.62
CA ARG A 176 7.72 11.53 12.28
C ARG A 176 7.19 10.58 11.20
N LEU A 177 5.99 10.03 11.37
CA LEU A 177 5.34 9.16 10.37
C LEU A 177 5.34 9.80 8.99
N VAL A 178 4.80 11.02 8.87
CA VAL A 178 4.62 11.70 7.59
C VAL A 178 5.97 12.01 6.95
N TYR A 179 6.92 12.57 7.69
CA TYR A 179 8.22 12.91 7.11
C TYR A 179 9.02 11.67 6.71
N GLU A 180 9.08 10.65 7.56
CA GLU A 180 9.87 9.44 7.27
C GLU A 180 9.41 8.79 5.97
N ILE A 181 8.11 8.58 5.79
CA ILE A 181 7.62 7.88 4.59
C ILE A 181 7.57 8.75 3.33
N ASN A 182 7.86 10.04 3.41
CA ASN A 182 8.11 10.87 2.22
C ASN A 182 9.59 10.89 1.81
N TYR A 183 10.52 10.38 2.61
CA TYR A 183 11.91 10.25 2.17
C TYR A 183 12.11 9.07 1.21
N PRO A 184 12.97 9.20 0.20
CA PRO A 184 13.19 8.17 -0.80
C PRO A 184 14.01 7.01 -0.23
N SER A 185 13.35 5.87 -0.01
CA SER A 185 13.97 4.68 0.61
C SER A 185 13.75 3.38 -0.16
N ARG A 186 12.98 3.43 -1.26
CA ARG A 186 12.70 2.27 -2.12
C ARG A 186 13.72 2.17 -3.26
N ILE A 187 13.84 0.98 -3.85
CA ILE A 187 14.53 0.80 -5.14
C ILE A 187 14.09 1.85 -6.17
N GLY A 188 15.06 2.45 -6.85
CA GLY A 188 14.82 3.60 -7.71
C GLY A 188 14.81 4.95 -7.00
N PHE A 189 15.16 5.00 -5.70
CA PHE A 189 15.24 6.22 -4.89
C PHE A 189 13.95 7.04 -4.92
N GLN A 190 12.85 6.33 -4.66
CA GLN A 190 11.50 6.88 -4.56
C GLN A 190 10.96 6.65 -3.15
N SER A 191 10.04 7.50 -2.72
CA SER A 191 9.33 7.33 -1.45
C SER A 191 8.38 6.12 -1.53
N PRO A 192 8.15 5.40 -0.42
CA PRO A 192 7.20 4.29 -0.40
C PRO A 192 5.78 4.79 -0.71
N PHE A 193 5.11 4.13 -1.65
CA PHE A 193 3.71 4.42 -1.93
C PHE A 193 2.85 3.86 -0.80
N THR A 194 2.35 4.73 0.07
CA THR A 194 1.56 4.33 1.24
C THR A 194 0.19 5.00 1.29
N ASN A 195 -0.78 4.32 1.91
CA ASN A 195 -2.12 4.84 2.16
C ASN A 195 -2.56 4.47 3.59
N ILE A 196 -3.17 5.41 4.29
CA ILE A 196 -3.84 5.17 5.57
C ILE A 196 -5.31 5.56 5.47
N THR A 197 -6.19 4.74 6.01
CA THR A 197 -7.62 5.04 6.09
C THR A 197 -8.00 5.41 7.52
N ILE A 198 -8.62 6.58 7.69
CA ILE A 198 -9.25 7.03 8.94
C ILE A 198 -10.76 6.70 8.93
N VAL A 199 -11.28 6.26 10.07
CA VAL A 199 -12.62 5.65 10.16
C VAL A 199 -13.55 6.39 11.13
N MET A 200 -13.04 6.90 12.24
CA MET A 200 -13.80 7.49 13.35
C MET A 200 -14.90 6.53 13.84
N ASP A 201 -16.12 7.03 14.05
CA ASP A 201 -17.29 6.24 14.43
C ASP A 201 -18.17 5.82 13.23
N LEU A 202 -17.63 5.90 12.01
CA LEU A 202 -18.41 5.69 10.79
C LEU A 202 -18.61 4.24 10.41
N SER A 203 -17.97 3.31 11.11
CA SER A 203 -18.12 1.86 10.89
C SER A 203 -18.26 1.09 12.21
N GLU A 204 -19.42 0.45 12.37
CA GLU A 204 -19.73 -0.43 13.51
C GLU A 204 -18.79 -1.63 13.62
N VAL A 205 -18.31 -2.14 12.49
CA VAL A 205 -17.37 -3.27 12.43
C VAL A 205 -16.05 -2.87 13.07
N TYR A 206 -15.54 -1.68 12.73
CA TYR A 206 -14.36 -1.14 13.40
C TYR A 206 -14.63 -0.92 14.87
N LEU A 207 -15.68 -0.20 15.26
CA LEU A 207 -15.99 0.10 16.67
C LEU A 207 -16.05 -1.14 17.58
N LYS A 208 -16.55 -2.27 17.08
CA LYS A 208 -16.64 -3.55 17.81
C LYS A 208 -15.35 -4.37 17.81
N SER A 209 -14.35 -3.96 17.03
CA SER A 209 -13.05 -4.64 16.93
C SER A 209 -12.24 -4.49 18.21
N GLU A 210 -11.32 -5.43 18.42
CA GLU A 210 -10.47 -5.46 19.61
C GLU A 210 -9.45 -4.32 19.61
N ALA A 211 -9.43 -3.56 20.71
CA ALA A 211 -8.35 -2.63 21.01
C ALA A 211 -7.13 -3.39 21.53
N ILE A 212 -5.95 -3.12 20.99
CA ILE A 212 -4.72 -3.86 21.32
C ILE A 212 -3.61 -2.90 21.73
N VAL A 213 -3.03 -3.15 22.92
CA VAL A 213 -1.82 -2.47 23.41
C VAL A 213 -0.88 -3.52 24.00
N GLY A 214 0.41 -3.44 23.67
CA GLY A 214 1.40 -4.41 24.16
C GLY A 214 1.12 -5.86 23.73
N GLY A 215 0.42 -6.05 22.61
CA GLY A 215 0.02 -7.36 22.09
C GLY A 215 -1.17 -8.00 22.80
N LYS A 216 -1.82 -7.28 23.74
CA LYS A 216 -2.95 -7.77 24.53
C LYS A 216 -4.22 -6.99 24.20
N VAL A 217 -5.35 -7.66 24.27
CA VAL A 217 -6.67 -7.02 24.14
C VAL A 217 -6.93 -6.19 25.39
N VAL A 218 -7.24 -4.91 25.23
CA VAL A 218 -7.49 -3.94 26.33
C VAL A 218 -8.90 -3.34 26.30
N GLY A 219 -9.77 -3.83 25.40
CA GLY A 219 -11.15 -3.36 25.26
C GLY A 219 -11.62 -3.44 23.80
N SER A 220 -12.64 -2.65 23.47
CA SER A 220 -13.07 -2.43 22.09
C SER A 220 -12.58 -1.07 21.62
N VAL A 221 -12.27 -0.92 20.33
CA VAL A 221 -11.76 0.37 19.82
C VAL A 221 -12.79 1.50 19.95
N GLY A 222 -14.09 1.19 19.97
CA GLY A 222 -15.15 2.18 20.21
C GLY A 222 -15.11 2.84 21.58
N ASP A 223 -14.38 2.27 22.55
CA ASP A 223 -14.19 2.86 23.88
C ASP A 223 -13.21 4.05 23.87
N TYR A 224 -12.53 4.31 22.74
CA TYR A 224 -11.42 5.26 22.59
C TYR A 224 -11.69 6.31 21.49
N LEU A 225 -12.96 6.67 21.27
CA LEU A 225 -13.35 7.58 20.18
C LEU A 225 -12.79 8.99 20.33
N ASP A 226 -12.74 9.53 21.54
CA ASP A 226 -12.17 10.85 21.79
C ASP A 226 -10.68 10.88 21.41
N GLU A 227 -9.95 9.82 21.71
CA GLU A 227 -8.56 9.65 21.33
C GLU A 227 -8.37 9.49 19.81
N ALA A 228 -9.26 8.78 19.12
CA ALA A 228 -9.24 8.69 17.65
C ALA A 228 -9.43 10.07 17.00
N ILE A 229 -10.42 10.84 17.48
CA ILE A 229 -10.68 12.22 17.02
C ILE A 229 -9.47 13.13 17.26
N MET A 230 -8.76 12.96 18.38
CA MET A 230 -7.51 13.71 18.64
C MET A 230 -6.41 13.37 17.63
N ILE A 231 -6.24 12.09 17.28
CA ILE A 231 -5.27 11.65 16.25
C ILE A 231 -5.61 12.30 14.91
N ASP A 232 -6.88 12.23 14.49
CA ASP A 232 -7.33 12.80 13.21
C ASP A 232 -7.12 14.30 13.15
N LYS A 233 -7.51 15.04 14.21
CA LYS A 233 -7.29 16.49 14.28
C LYS A 233 -5.82 16.87 14.10
N GLU A 234 -4.92 16.19 14.79
CA GLU A 234 -3.49 16.49 14.70
C GLU A 234 -2.88 16.05 13.37
N LEU A 235 -3.34 14.94 12.79
CA LEU A 235 -2.95 14.50 11.45
C LEU A 235 -3.37 15.53 10.39
N LEU A 236 -4.64 15.95 10.37
CA LEU A 236 -5.15 16.88 9.36
C LEU A 236 -4.52 18.27 9.50
N LYS A 237 -4.23 18.74 10.73
CA LYS A 237 -3.47 19.99 10.95
C LYS A 237 -2.05 19.92 10.37
N LEU A 238 -1.37 18.77 10.49
CA LEU A 238 -0.05 18.56 9.86
C LEU A 238 -0.15 18.64 8.33
N TYR A 239 -1.15 17.99 7.74
CA TYR A 239 -1.40 18.03 6.30
C TYR A 239 -1.76 19.44 5.80
N LEU A 240 -2.50 20.20 6.61
CA LEU A 240 -2.83 21.59 6.29
C LEU A 240 -1.59 22.48 6.32
N GLY A 241 -0.66 22.24 7.24
CA GLY A 241 0.63 22.94 7.32
C GLY A 241 1.56 22.65 6.14
N GLY A 242 1.67 21.39 5.74
CA GLY A 242 2.59 20.93 4.70
C GLY A 242 4.02 20.76 5.22
N ASP A 243 4.96 20.60 4.28
CA ASP A 243 6.39 20.48 4.58
C ASP A 243 7.00 21.80 5.08
N ALA A 244 8.32 21.85 5.31
CA ALA A 244 9.03 23.05 5.76
C ALA A 244 8.89 24.26 4.81
N LEU A 245 8.49 24.04 3.55
CA LEU A 245 8.23 25.07 2.55
C LEU A 245 6.72 25.27 2.31
N GLY A 246 5.87 24.65 3.12
CA GLY A 246 4.42 24.69 3.02
C GLY A 246 3.85 23.88 1.85
N ARG A 247 4.61 22.95 1.26
CA ARG A 247 4.15 22.09 0.16
C ARG A 247 3.31 20.94 0.69
N PRO A 248 2.31 20.45 -0.08
CA PRO A 248 1.54 19.29 0.32
C PRO A 248 2.41 18.04 0.47
N PHE A 249 2.09 17.19 1.46
CA PHE A 249 2.66 15.85 1.54
C PHE A 249 2.05 14.94 0.48
N THR A 250 2.88 14.07 -0.10
CA THR A 250 2.40 13.07 -1.08
C THR A 250 1.96 11.79 -0.37
N PHE A 251 2.66 11.40 0.70
CA PHE A 251 2.40 10.18 1.46
C PHE A 251 2.28 10.42 2.98
N PRO A 252 1.61 9.54 3.74
CA PRO A 252 0.71 8.52 3.20
C PRO A 252 -0.51 9.20 2.56
N ILE A 253 -1.09 8.62 1.52
CA ILE A 253 -2.40 9.10 1.09
C ILE A 253 -3.36 8.88 2.26
N VAL A 254 -3.97 9.96 2.75
CA VAL A 254 -4.98 9.88 3.80
C VAL A 254 -6.33 9.72 3.13
N THR A 255 -7.02 8.62 3.45
CA THR A 255 -8.37 8.34 2.97
C THR A 255 -9.36 8.40 4.12
N LEU A 256 -10.40 9.20 3.98
CA LEU A 256 -11.53 9.26 4.90
C LEU A 256 -12.65 8.35 4.39
N MET A 257 -13.12 7.45 5.25
CA MET A 257 -14.37 6.73 5.01
C MET A 257 -15.56 7.69 5.14
N LEU A 258 -16.40 7.79 4.12
CA LEU A 258 -17.58 8.66 4.13
C LEU A 258 -18.85 7.82 4.04
N THR A 259 -19.60 7.72 5.14
CA THR A 259 -20.82 6.90 5.24
C THR A 259 -22.05 7.78 5.53
N PRO A 260 -23.28 7.25 5.44
CA PRO A 260 -24.48 7.97 5.84
C PRO A 260 -24.47 8.51 7.28
N LYS A 261 -23.58 7.99 8.15
CA LYS A 261 -23.40 8.45 9.53
C LYS A 261 -22.46 9.67 9.64
N PHE A 262 -21.94 10.20 8.55
CA PHE A 262 -21.03 11.34 8.58
C PHE A 262 -21.67 12.56 9.24
N ASP A 263 -20.91 13.23 10.11
CA ASP A 263 -21.38 14.41 10.84
C ASP A 263 -21.28 15.68 10.00
N TRP A 264 -22.27 15.88 9.13
CA TRP A 264 -22.39 17.06 8.27
C TRP A 264 -22.65 18.36 9.04
N ASN A 265 -23.19 18.27 10.25
CA ASN A 265 -23.57 19.44 11.05
C ASN A 265 -22.48 19.87 12.05
N GLY A 266 -21.41 19.07 12.20
CA GLY A 266 -20.29 19.37 13.11
C GLY A 266 -20.66 19.28 14.60
N THR A 267 -21.66 18.49 14.97
CA THR A 267 -22.14 18.41 16.37
C THR A 267 -21.44 17.33 17.20
N ARG A 268 -20.74 16.39 16.58
CA ARG A 268 -20.18 15.18 17.22
C ARG A 268 -18.67 15.23 17.38
N TRP A 269 -17.95 15.73 16.38
CA TRP A 269 -16.48 15.69 16.38
C TRP A 269 -15.84 17.06 16.67
N GLY A 270 -16.64 18.03 17.10
CA GLY A 270 -16.24 19.43 17.20
C GLY A 270 -15.77 19.96 15.85
N GLU A 271 -14.62 20.65 15.83
CA GLU A 271 -14.06 21.29 14.62
C GLU A 271 -13.51 20.30 13.56
N LEU A 272 -13.57 18.98 13.77
CA LEU A 272 -12.96 18.02 12.85
C LEU A 272 -13.64 18.04 11.46
N THR A 273 -14.96 18.19 11.41
CA THR A 273 -15.70 18.29 10.14
C THR A 273 -15.23 19.50 9.32
N ASP A 274 -15.09 20.67 9.95
CA ASP A 274 -14.60 21.87 9.27
C ASP A 274 -13.15 21.70 8.81
N LEU A 275 -12.30 21.10 9.63
CA LEU A 275 -10.90 20.82 9.29
C LEU A 275 -10.76 19.86 8.10
N ILE A 276 -11.64 18.85 8.00
CA ILE A 276 -11.72 17.94 6.85
C ILE A 276 -11.95 18.74 5.56
N PHE A 277 -12.98 19.60 5.55
CA PHE A 277 -13.32 20.38 4.36
C PHE A 277 -12.32 21.50 4.07
N GLU A 278 -11.72 22.11 5.09
CA GLU A 278 -10.63 23.06 4.93
C GLU A 278 -9.42 22.42 4.23
N LEU A 279 -9.02 21.22 4.68
CA LEU A 279 -7.91 20.50 4.06
C LEU A 279 -8.21 20.13 2.61
N LEU A 280 -9.42 19.63 2.33
CA LEU A 280 -9.86 19.34 0.97
C LEU A 280 -9.80 20.57 0.07
N ALA A 281 -10.33 21.70 0.54
CA ALA A 281 -10.40 22.94 -0.23
C ALA A 281 -9.03 23.59 -0.46
N LYS A 282 -8.15 23.59 0.55
CA LYS A 282 -6.85 24.29 0.48
C LYS A 282 -5.73 23.43 -0.11
N ARG A 283 -5.75 22.11 0.11
CA ARG A 283 -4.62 21.22 -0.21
C ARG A 283 -4.96 20.09 -1.18
N GLY A 284 -6.23 19.65 -1.23
CA GLY A 284 -6.62 18.47 -2.02
C GLY A 284 -5.99 17.16 -1.54
N SER A 285 -5.43 17.12 -0.32
CA SER A 285 -4.61 16.01 0.18
C SER A 285 -5.37 15.00 1.05
N LEU A 286 -6.70 14.96 0.92
CA LEU A 286 -7.57 13.98 1.58
C LEU A 286 -8.44 13.29 0.52
N TYR A 287 -8.44 11.96 0.52
CA TYR A 287 -9.25 11.16 -0.38
C TYR A 287 -10.53 10.72 0.31
N ILE A 288 -11.63 10.61 -0.44
CA ILE A 288 -12.91 10.19 0.09
C ILE A 288 -13.24 8.80 -0.44
N LEU A 289 -13.40 7.84 0.48
CA LEU A 289 -13.95 6.52 0.18
C LEU A 289 -15.47 6.56 0.36
N ASN A 290 -16.20 6.49 -0.74
CA ASN A 290 -17.65 6.60 -0.74
C ASN A 290 -18.34 5.33 -0.21
N GLY A 291 -18.69 5.33 1.07
CA GLY A 291 -19.47 4.30 1.74
C GLY A 291 -20.99 4.43 1.57
N TYR A 292 -21.50 5.39 0.78
CA TYR A 292 -22.93 5.46 0.43
C TYR A 292 -23.30 4.50 -0.71
N ALA A 293 -22.42 4.38 -1.71
CA ALA A 293 -22.69 3.65 -2.96
C ALA A 293 -22.16 2.21 -2.95
N SER A 294 -21.52 1.78 -1.86
CA SER A 294 -20.82 0.51 -1.78
C SER A 294 -20.99 -0.05 -0.37
N ASP A 295 -21.11 -1.36 -0.24
CA ASP A 295 -21.33 -2.03 1.04
C ASP A 295 -20.14 -1.80 1.98
N ILE A 296 -20.35 -1.05 3.05
CA ILE A 296 -19.32 -0.59 4.00
C ILE A 296 -18.59 -1.78 4.62
N GLU A 297 -19.26 -2.93 4.77
CA GLU A 297 -18.67 -4.15 5.34
C GLU A 297 -17.64 -4.82 4.42
N GLY A 298 -17.67 -4.53 3.11
CA GLY A 298 -16.71 -5.03 2.12
C GLY A 298 -15.68 -4.01 1.64
N LEU A 299 -15.82 -2.73 2.02
CA LEU A 299 -14.98 -1.63 1.53
C LEU A 299 -13.73 -1.46 2.38
N TYR A 300 -12.63 -1.94 1.82
CA TYR A 300 -11.30 -1.62 2.30
C TYR A 300 -10.58 -0.99 1.10
N ALA A 301 -10.08 0.23 1.27
CA ALA A 301 -9.28 0.87 0.25
C ALA A 301 -7.92 0.17 0.19
N MET A 302 -7.74 -0.72 -0.78
CA MET A 302 -6.56 -1.60 -0.86
C MET A 302 -5.35 -0.92 -1.52
N CYS A 303 -5.52 0.33 -1.97
CA CYS A 303 -4.62 1.24 -2.69
C CYS A 303 -5.51 2.32 -3.34
N CYS A 304 -4.95 3.26 -4.10
CA CYS A 304 -5.55 4.42 -4.76
C CYS A 304 -6.90 4.26 -5.47
N ARG A 305 -7.36 3.05 -5.81
CA ARG A 305 -8.68 2.82 -6.42
C ARG A 305 -9.16 1.37 -6.48
N LEU A 306 -8.40 0.40 -5.96
CA LEU A 306 -8.78 -1.01 -6.04
C LEU A 306 -9.64 -1.38 -4.83
N THR A 307 -10.89 -1.71 -5.11
CA THR A 307 -11.86 -2.22 -4.15
C THR A 307 -12.25 -3.63 -4.55
N ILE A 308 -12.25 -4.56 -3.60
CA ILE A 308 -12.67 -5.94 -3.85
C ILE A 308 -14.15 -6.05 -3.49
N ASP A 309 -14.95 -6.53 -4.43
CA ASP A 309 -16.33 -6.92 -4.17
C ASP A 309 -16.34 -8.36 -3.61
N THR A 310 -16.40 -8.49 -2.29
CA THR A 310 -16.36 -9.79 -1.60
C THR A 310 -17.56 -10.68 -1.93
N LYS A 311 -18.70 -10.11 -2.37
CA LYS A 311 -19.89 -10.89 -2.78
C LYS A 311 -19.62 -11.68 -4.04
N LYS A 312 -18.90 -11.10 -5.01
CA LYS A 312 -18.50 -11.82 -6.24
C LYS A 312 -17.48 -12.91 -5.97
N LEU A 313 -16.59 -12.73 -5.00
CA LEU A 313 -15.61 -13.73 -4.59
C LEU A 313 -16.28 -14.99 -4.01
N ASN A 314 -17.29 -14.81 -3.16
CA ASN A 314 -18.06 -15.92 -2.58
C ASN A 314 -18.91 -16.67 -3.62
N ASN A 315 -19.38 -15.97 -4.67
CA ASN A 315 -20.20 -16.57 -5.73
C ASN A 315 -19.37 -17.35 -6.77
N LEU A 316 -18.04 -17.20 -6.81
CA LEU A 316 -17.18 -17.81 -7.82
C LEU A 316 -16.72 -19.25 -7.51
N GLY A 317 -17.22 -19.90 -6.44
CA GLY A 317 -17.02 -21.34 -6.22
C GLY A 317 -15.55 -21.79 -6.10
N PHE A 318 -14.62 -20.88 -5.80
CA PHE A 318 -13.21 -21.18 -5.62
C PHE A 318 -13.02 -22.13 -4.42
N LYS A 319 -12.97 -23.44 -4.69
CA LYS A 319 -12.42 -24.43 -3.76
C LYS A 319 -10.91 -24.25 -3.74
N PHE A 320 -10.39 -23.47 -2.79
CA PHE A 320 -8.98 -23.50 -2.45
C PHE A 320 -8.59 -24.95 -2.12
N GLN A 321 -7.56 -25.48 -2.80
CA GLN A 321 -6.85 -26.69 -2.37
C GLN A 321 -5.61 -26.26 -1.58
N PRO A 322 -5.62 -26.28 -0.24
CA PRO A 322 -4.40 -26.11 0.54
C PRO A 322 -3.72 -27.46 0.76
N LYS A 323 -2.40 -27.49 0.61
CA LYS A 323 -1.58 -28.51 1.30
C LYS A 323 -1.50 -28.12 2.80
N PRO A 324 -1.62 -29.06 3.74
CA PRO A 324 -1.96 -28.75 5.13
C PRO A 324 -0.72 -28.57 6.02
N SER A 325 -0.77 -27.58 6.91
CA SER A 325 -0.16 -27.69 8.24
C SER A 325 -1.30 -27.80 9.25
N GLU A 326 -1.32 -28.89 10.02
CA GLU A 326 -2.52 -29.46 10.68
C GLU A 326 -3.06 -28.68 11.89
N ASP A 327 -2.37 -27.67 12.41
CA ASP A 327 -2.82 -26.99 13.64
C ASP A 327 -3.89 -25.90 13.41
N ILE A 328 -4.10 -25.46 12.18
CA ILE A 328 -4.99 -24.32 11.88
C ILE A 328 -6.47 -24.71 11.93
N TYR A 329 -6.82 -25.95 11.57
CA TYR A 329 -8.21 -26.36 11.38
C TYR A 329 -8.96 -26.68 12.68
N ASP A 330 -8.27 -27.20 13.69
CA ASP A 330 -8.90 -27.58 14.96
C ASP A 330 -9.15 -26.40 15.89
N GLU A 331 -8.40 -25.29 15.74
CA GLU A 331 -8.76 -24.01 16.35
C GLU A 331 -9.98 -23.39 15.67
N LEU A 332 -10.07 -23.47 14.33
CA LEU A 332 -11.17 -22.90 13.53
C LEU A 332 -12.53 -23.57 13.79
N ARG A 333 -12.56 -24.83 14.24
CA ARG A 333 -13.81 -25.57 14.51
C ARG A 333 -14.45 -25.29 15.87
N LYS A 334 -13.69 -24.77 16.85
CA LYS A 334 -14.16 -24.66 18.25
C LYS A 334 -14.91 -23.37 18.56
N THR A 335 -14.95 -22.39 17.68
CA THR A 335 -15.49 -21.04 17.96
C THR A 335 -16.70 -20.70 17.07
N ARG A 336 -17.89 -20.59 17.66
CA ARG A 336 -19.17 -20.29 16.98
C ARG A 336 -19.48 -18.78 16.90
N GLY A 337 -18.58 -18.00 16.31
CA GLY A 337 -18.83 -16.57 16.05
C GLY A 337 -17.89 -16.00 14.97
N PRO A 338 -18.30 -14.96 14.22
CA PRO A 338 -17.46 -14.39 13.17
C PRO A 338 -16.41 -13.46 13.78
N ARG A 339 -15.17 -13.93 14.01
CA ARG A 339 -13.98 -13.07 14.14
C ARG A 339 -12.69 -13.74 13.62
N GLY A 340 -12.07 -13.08 12.64
CA GLY A 340 -10.69 -12.57 12.77
C GLY A 340 -9.50 -13.52 12.84
N VAL A 341 -9.26 -14.29 11.78
CA VAL A 341 -7.90 -14.50 11.19
C VAL A 341 -7.97 -14.41 9.66
N TRP A 342 -9.14 -14.68 9.07
CA TRP A 342 -9.41 -14.66 7.63
C TRP A 342 -10.79 -14.12 7.25
N ALA A 343 -11.35 -13.19 8.03
CA ALA A 343 -12.45 -12.39 7.52
C ALA A 343 -11.87 -11.37 6.54
N ALA A 344 -11.74 -11.74 5.26
CA ALA A 344 -11.41 -10.81 4.19
C ALA A 344 -12.36 -9.61 4.32
N PRO A 345 -11.84 -8.40 4.55
CA PRO A 345 -10.98 -7.74 3.56
C PRO A 345 -9.62 -7.18 4.01
N ASP A 346 -9.15 -7.45 5.23
CA ASP A 346 -7.75 -7.17 5.62
C ASP A 346 -6.77 -8.18 4.97
N ALA A 347 -5.55 -7.76 4.59
CA ALA A 347 -4.52 -8.61 3.96
C ALA A 347 -4.85 -9.11 2.54
N THR A 348 -5.68 -8.39 1.78
CA THR A 348 -5.96 -8.69 0.37
C THR A 348 -5.28 -7.66 -0.55
N GLY A 349 -5.13 -7.98 -1.84
CA GLY A 349 -4.40 -7.13 -2.75
C GLY A 349 -4.56 -7.57 -4.20
N SER A 350 -3.78 -6.95 -5.08
CA SER A 350 -3.66 -7.38 -6.47
C SER A 350 -2.27 -7.94 -6.73
N ILE A 351 -2.20 -9.06 -7.44
CA ILE A 351 -0.94 -9.65 -7.90
C ILE A 351 -0.34 -8.86 -9.08
N GLY A 352 -1.17 -8.17 -9.85
CA GLY A 352 -0.76 -7.51 -11.10
C GLY A 352 -1.92 -6.81 -11.79
N VAL A 353 -1.60 -5.91 -12.71
CA VAL A 353 -2.60 -5.20 -13.52
C VAL A 353 -2.19 -5.30 -14.98
N ILE A 354 -3.14 -5.67 -15.83
CA ILE A 354 -3.04 -5.60 -17.29
C ILE A 354 -4.19 -4.73 -17.77
N THR A 355 -3.88 -3.69 -18.53
CA THR A 355 -4.89 -2.80 -19.12
C THR A 355 -5.07 -3.12 -20.59
N ILE A 356 -6.32 -3.22 -21.04
CA ILE A 356 -6.66 -3.36 -22.46
C ILE A 356 -6.80 -1.96 -23.07
N ASN A 357 -6.22 -1.75 -24.24
CA ASN A 357 -6.33 -0.48 -24.96
C ASN A 357 -7.69 -0.39 -25.69
N LEU A 358 -8.72 0.10 -24.99
CA LEU A 358 -10.07 0.24 -25.55
C LEU A 358 -10.13 1.15 -26.79
N PRO A 359 -9.45 2.31 -26.84
CA PRO A 359 -9.39 3.12 -28.07
C PRO A 359 -8.91 2.34 -29.29
N ARG A 360 -7.90 1.48 -29.11
CA ARG A 360 -7.37 0.65 -30.20
C ARG A 360 -8.37 -0.40 -30.65
N LEU A 361 -9.05 -1.07 -29.71
CA LEU A 361 -10.13 -2.01 -30.02
C LEU A 361 -11.29 -1.36 -30.78
N ALA A 362 -11.56 -0.07 -30.56
CA ALA A 362 -12.62 0.63 -31.27
C ALA A 362 -12.27 1.01 -32.72
N ILE A 363 -10.97 1.01 -33.08
CA ILE A 363 -10.47 1.38 -34.42
C ILE A 363 -10.26 0.14 -35.31
N MET A 364 -10.01 -1.02 -34.69
CA MET A 364 -9.93 -2.33 -35.38
C MET A 364 -11.31 -2.81 -35.81
#